data_AF-A0A0G2DZ81-F1
#
_entry.id   AF-A0A0G2DZ81-F1
#
_cell.length_a   1.000
_cell.length_b   1.000
_cell.length_c   1.000
_cell.angle_alpha   90.00
_cell.angle_beta   90.00
_cell.angle_gamma   90.00
#
_symmetry.space_group_name_H-M   'P 1'
#
loop_
_entity.id
_entity.type
_entity.pdbx_description
1 polymer ?
#
loop_
_entity_poly.entity_id
_entity_poly.type
_entity_poly.pdbx_seq_one_letter_code
_entity_poly.pdbx_strand_id
1 'polypeptide(L)'
;MLAFRFLSGLGGSAPQALGGGVLSDCWKTEERGKAIAVYSLAPFIGPAVGPIVGGLVTEHTTWRWVFWSVSIADVMVQILATIWLRETYAPAILAKKAKQLRKTTGNQNLRTEWQNPDHSFAQILRKNLVRPFIMLGTQPAIQVMALYRAYLYGVMYLVLSTFALVFKDEYNMTLTLSSLNYLSLGLGFIIGLQICHPLNDRIYIALTRIHAPSPGRPEYRIPLMLPGGLLVPLGLCVYGWSAFYHLHWLKMYHEHGLLLSLERDTFRIQPRETRS
;
A
#
# COMPACT_ATOMS: atom_id res chain seq x y z
N MET A 1 -16.22 -17.23 -4.80
CA MET A 1 -15.44 -16.21 -4.07
C MET A 1 -13.95 -16.22 -4.45
N LEU A 2 -13.26 -17.36 -4.44
CA LEU A 2 -11.81 -17.45 -4.75
C LEU A 2 -11.43 -16.93 -6.15
N ALA A 3 -12.19 -17.28 -7.20
CA ALA A 3 -11.93 -16.78 -8.55
C ALA A 3 -11.98 -15.24 -8.64
N PHE A 4 -12.95 -14.60 -7.99
CA PHE A 4 -13.03 -13.13 -7.94
C PHE A 4 -11.90 -12.51 -7.12
N ARG A 5 -11.43 -13.16 -6.05
CA ARG A 5 -10.23 -12.71 -5.32
C ARG A 5 -8.97 -12.80 -6.18
N PHE A 6 -8.83 -13.86 -6.98
CA PHE A 6 -7.74 -14.01 -7.92
C PHE A 6 -7.76 -12.91 -8.99
N LEU A 7 -8.93 -12.64 -9.59
CA LEU A 7 -9.09 -11.57 -10.59
C LEU A 7 -8.82 -10.18 -9.99
N SER A 8 -9.33 -9.90 -8.78
CA SER A 8 -9.05 -8.65 -8.08
C SER A 8 -7.55 -8.48 -7.77
N GLY A 9 -6.88 -9.55 -7.32
CA GLY A 9 -5.43 -9.54 -7.11
C GLY A 9 -4.64 -9.32 -8.39
N LEU A 10 -5.06 -9.95 -9.49
CA LEU A 10 -4.45 -9.76 -10.81
C LEU A 10 -4.57 -8.29 -11.26
N GLY A 11 -5.77 -7.70 -11.15
CA GLY A 11 -6.00 -6.28 -11.47
C GLY A 11 -5.21 -5.33 -10.58
N GLY A 12 -5.22 -5.56 -9.26
CA GLY A 12 -4.48 -4.73 -8.29
C GLY A 12 -2.96 -4.77 -8.46
N SER A 13 -2.41 -5.84 -9.04
CA SER A 13 -0.97 -5.96 -9.28
C SER A 13 -0.46 -5.04 -10.41
N ALA A 14 -1.31 -4.71 -11.38
CA ALA A 14 -0.90 -3.99 -12.58
C ALA A 14 -0.43 -2.55 -12.29
N PRO A 15 -1.15 -1.70 -11.54
CA PRO A 15 -0.65 -0.38 -11.17
C PRO A 15 0.64 -0.44 -10.34
N GLN A 16 0.79 -1.46 -9.50
CA GLN A 16 1.98 -1.62 -8.67
C GLN A 16 3.22 -1.96 -9.50
N ALA A 17 3.06 -2.78 -10.55
CA ALA A 17 4.13 -3.15 -11.47
C ALA A 17 4.45 -2.04 -12.49
N LEU A 18 3.42 -1.37 -13.04
CA LEU A 18 3.56 -0.42 -14.13
C LEU A 18 3.83 1.02 -13.67
N GLY A 19 3.37 1.41 -12.48
CA GLY A 19 3.40 2.80 -12.02
C GLY A 19 4.80 3.41 -12.06
N GLY A 20 5.81 2.69 -11.57
CA GLY A 20 7.20 3.17 -11.59
C GLY A 20 7.80 3.34 -13.00
N GLY A 21 7.32 2.56 -13.96
CA GLY A 21 7.72 2.66 -15.38
C GLY A 21 7.00 3.82 -16.09
N VAL A 22 5.69 3.98 -15.87
CA VAL A 22 4.95 5.13 -16.41
C VAL A 22 5.54 6.44 -15.88
N LEU A 23 5.89 6.49 -14.59
CA LEU A 23 6.57 7.65 -14.00
C LEU A 23 7.97 7.87 -14.58
N SER A 24 8.69 6.83 -14.99
CA SER A 24 9.99 6.99 -15.63
C SER A 24 9.90 7.54 -17.05
N ASP A 25 8.81 7.24 -17.73
CA ASP A 25 8.61 7.63 -19.12
C ASP A 25 8.07 9.08 -19.21
N CYS A 26 7.33 9.53 -18.20
CA CYS A 26 6.78 10.90 -18.13
C CYS A 26 7.76 11.96 -17.60
N TRP A 27 8.65 11.62 -16.65
CA TRP A 27 9.49 12.60 -15.94
C TRP A 27 10.98 12.46 -16.27
N LYS A 28 11.67 13.60 -16.36
CA LYS A 28 13.13 13.66 -16.48
C LYS A 28 13.79 13.09 -15.22
N THR A 29 15.00 12.56 -15.36
CA THR A 29 15.77 11.90 -14.27
C THR A 29 15.85 12.74 -12.99
N GLU A 30 15.99 14.05 -13.11
CA GLU A 30 16.12 15.00 -11.99
C GLU A 30 14.80 15.19 -11.22
N GLU A 31 13.65 15.16 -11.89
CA GLU A 31 12.33 15.39 -11.30
C GLU A 31 11.63 14.10 -10.87
N ARG A 32 12.09 12.96 -11.40
CA ARG A 32 11.51 11.63 -11.20
C ARG A 32 11.41 11.25 -9.73
N GLY A 33 12.37 11.65 -8.90
CA GLY A 33 12.34 11.38 -7.46
C GLY A 33 11.10 11.96 -6.76
N LYS A 34 10.74 13.21 -7.10
CA LYS A 34 9.56 13.88 -6.53
C LYS A 34 8.26 13.23 -7.02
N ALA A 35 8.18 12.90 -8.31
CA ALA A 35 7.01 12.22 -8.87
C ALA A 35 6.79 10.85 -8.21
N ILE A 36 7.86 10.06 -8.04
CA ILE A 36 7.80 8.75 -7.37
C ILE A 36 7.38 8.90 -5.90
N ALA A 37 7.89 9.92 -5.19
CA ALA A 37 7.50 10.17 -3.81
C ALA A 37 6.00 10.44 -3.67
N VAL A 38 5.43 11.30 -4.54
CA VAL A 38 3.98 11.59 -4.53
C VAL A 38 3.17 10.35 -4.90
N TYR A 39 3.57 9.60 -5.93
CA TYR A 39 2.91 8.36 -6.32
C TYR A 39 2.93 7.32 -5.19
N SER A 40 4.04 7.24 -4.45
CA SER A 40 4.22 6.29 -3.37
C SER A 40 3.30 6.55 -2.19
N LEU A 41 2.80 7.78 -1.99
CA LEU A 41 1.86 8.09 -0.90
C LEU A 41 0.53 7.33 -1.05
N ALA A 42 0.04 7.16 -2.27
CA ALA A 42 -1.29 6.58 -2.51
C ALA A 42 -1.43 5.14 -1.99
N PRO A 43 -0.48 4.21 -2.26
CA PRO A 43 -0.50 2.87 -1.67
C PRO A 43 -0.45 2.82 -0.14
N PHE A 44 0.13 3.82 0.53
CA PHE A 44 0.20 3.85 2.01
C PHE A 44 -1.05 4.47 2.63
N ILE A 45 -1.66 5.44 1.97
CA ILE A 45 -2.93 6.05 2.44
C ILE A 45 -4.09 5.06 2.24
N GLY A 46 -4.03 4.20 1.22
CA GLY A 46 -5.07 3.20 0.93
C GLY A 46 -5.47 2.33 2.12
N PRO A 47 -4.53 1.65 2.82
CA PRO A 47 -4.81 0.87 4.02
C PRO A 47 -5.36 1.67 5.21
N ALA A 48 -5.19 2.99 5.24
CA ALA A 48 -5.77 3.84 6.28
C ALA A 48 -7.21 4.24 5.93
N VAL A 49 -7.46 4.70 4.70
CA VAL A 49 -8.77 5.21 4.26
C VAL A 49 -9.75 4.09 3.93
N GLY A 50 -9.26 2.99 3.35
CA GLY A 50 -10.09 1.87 2.91
C GLY A 50 -10.94 1.27 4.03
N PRO A 51 -10.37 0.89 5.18
CA PRO A 51 -11.15 0.38 6.30
C PRO A 51 -12.11 1.39 6.92
N ILE A 52 -11.81 2.69 6.89
CA ILE A 52 -12.70 3.75 7.39
C ILE A 52 -13.98 3.80 6.54
N VAL A 53 -13.82 3.91 5.21
CA VAL A 53 -14.96 3.91 4.28
C VAL A 53 -15.69 2.57 4.32
N GLY A 54 -14.96 1.45 4.41
CA GLY A 54 -15.53 0.11 4.52
C GLY A 54 -16.34 -0.09 5.80
N GLY A 55 -15.87 0.43 6.93
CA GLY A 55 -16.56 0.43 8.22
C GLY A 55 -17.89 1.19 8.16
N LEU A 56 -17.85 2.43 7.66
CA LEU A 56 -19.03 3.28 7.47
C LEU A 56 -20.10 2.62 6.58
N VAL A 57 -19.70 2.09 5.42
CA VAL A 57 -20.63 1.43 4.48
C VAL A 57 -21.21 0.13 5.06
N THR A 58 -20.40 -0.61 5.83
CA THR A 58 -20.86 -1.88 6.44
C THR A 58 -21.82 -1.64 7.59
N GLU A 59 -21.61 -0.58 8.38
CA GLU A 59 -22.47 -0.24 9.52
C GLU A 59 -23.81 0.35 9.10
N HIS A 60 -23.83 1.23 8.09
CA HIS A 60 -25.05 1.87 7.61
C HIS A 60 -25.76 1.11 6.48
N THR A 61 -25.17 0.05 5.94
CA THR A 61 -25.75 -0.70 4.82
C THR A 61 -25.50 -2.20 4.94
N THR A 62 -24.78 -2.82 4.00
CA THR A 62 -24.55 -4.26 3.93
C THR A 62 -23.16 -4.48 3.34
N TRP A 63 -22.49 -5.55 3.74
CA TRP A 63 -21.15 -5.91 3.24
C TRP A 63 -21.04 -5.96 1.71
N ARG A 64 -22.13 -6.26 0.99
CA ARG A 64 -22.16 -6.28 -0.49
C ARG A 64 -21.90 -4.91 -1.10
N TRP A 65 -22.36 -3.85 -0.44
CA TRP A 65 -22.18 -2.47 -0.93
C TRP A 65 -20.74 -2.01 -0.90
N VAL A 66 -19.88 -2.61 -0.08
CA VAL A 66 -18.43 -2.39 -0.12
C VAL A 66 -17.84 -2.83 -1.46
N PHE A 67 -18.32 -3.95 -2.02
CA PHE A 67 -17.88 -4.40 -3.33
C PHE A 67 -18.45 -3.54 -4.47
N TRP A 68 -19.71 -3.13 -4.36
CA TRP A 68 -20.32 -2.25 -5.37
C TRP A 68 -19.67 -0.87 -5.40
N SER A 69 -19.40 -0.25 -4.25
CA SER A 69 -18.80 1.08 -4.17
C SER A 69 -17.39 1.12 -4.76
N VAL A 70 -16.54 0.16 -4.39
CA VAL A 70 -15.18 0.05 -4.94
C VAL A 70 -15.22 -0.25 -6.45
N SER A 71 -16.11 -1.14 -6.90
CA SER A 71 -16.23 -1.44 -8.34
C SER A 71 -16.67 -0.22 -9.16
N ILE A 72 -17.62 0.57 -8.65
CA ILE A 72 -18.07 1.80 -9.33
C ILE A 72 -16.93 2.82 -9.38
N ALA A 73 -16.20 3.00 -8.27
CA ALA A 73 -15.04 3.90 -8.22
C ALA A 73 -13.95 3.47 -9.22
N ASP A 74 -13.63 2.19 -9.29
CA ASP A 74 -12.63 1.64 -10.21
C ASP A 74 -13.05 1.85 -11.68
N VAL A 75 -14.32 1.59 -12.02
CA VAL A 75 -14.85 1.83 -13.37
C VAL A 75 -14.79 3.31 -13.73
N MET A 76 -15.14 4.21 -12.81
CA MET A 76 -15.03 5.66 -13.05
C MET A 76 -13.58 6.06 -13.32
N VAL A 77 -12.64 5.62 -12.47
CA VAL A 77 -11.20 5.91 -12.66
C VAL A 77 -10.71 5.32 -13.99
N GLN A 78 -11.13 4.12 -14.35
CA GLN A 78 -10.77 3.48 -15.63
C GLN A 78 -11.29 4.27 -16.84
N ILE A 79 -12.52 4.77 -16.79
CA ILE A 79 -13.10 5.60 -17.86
C ILE A 79 -12.33 6.91 -17.98
N LEU A 80 -12.08 7.60 -16.85
CA LEU A 80 -11.33 8.85 -16.83
C LEU A 80 -9.91 8.66 -17.34
N ALA A 81 -9.25 7.56 -16.95
CA ALA A 81 -7.93 7.18 -17.44
C ALA A 81 -7.97 6.92 -18.96
N THR A 82 -8.98 6.21 -19.47
CA THR A 82 -9.08 5.92 -20.91
C THR A 82 -9.30 7.18 -21.75
N ILE A 83 -10.00 8.19 -21.21
CA ILE A 83 -10.26 9.46 -21.91
C ILE A 83 -9.06 10.41 -21.85
N TRP A 84 -8.42 10.56 -20.69
CA TRP A 84 -7.38 11.57 -20.49
C TRP A 84 -5.95 11.04 -20.58
N LEU A 85 -5.70 9.77 -20.28
CA LEU A 85 -4.35 9.21 -20.31
C LEU A 85 -3.96 8.93 -21.76
N ARG A 86 -3.08 9.77 -22.30
CA ARG A 86 -2.43 9.50 -23.57
C ARG A 86 -1.34 8.46 -23.38
N GLU A 87 -1.13 7.66 -24.43
CA GLU A 87 -0.05 6.67 -24.46
C GLU A 87 1.29 7.32 -24.11
N THR A 88 1.91 6.86 -23.03
CA THR A 88 3.19 7.36 -22.51
C THR A 88 4.37 6.52 -23.01
N TYR A 89 4.13 5.27 -23.43
CA TYR A 89 5.20 4.32 -23.71
C TYR A 89 5.97 4.69 -24.99
N ALA A 90 7.23 5.11 -24.83
CA ALA A 90 8.06 5.64 -25.92
C ALA A 90 8.20 4.66 -27.11
N PRO A 91 8.40 3.33 -26.92
CA PRO A 91 8.45 2.38 -28.03
C PRO A 91 7.14 2.30 -28.82
N ALA A 92 5.97 2.41 -28.19
CA ALA A 92 4.68 2.43 -28.89
C ALA A 92 4.47 3.71 -29.69
N ILE A 93 4.82 4.87 -29.12
CA ILE A 93 4.73 6.18 -29.79
C ILE A 93 5.65 6.21 -31.02
N LEU A 94 6.90 5.77 -30.86
CA LEU A 94 7.89 5.71 -31.94
C LEU A 94 7.47 4.70 -33.01
N ALA A 95 6.91 3.55 -32.65
CA ALA A 95 6.38 2.59 -33.61
C ALA A 95 5.23 3.17 -34.45
N LYS A 96 4.33 3.95 -33.83
CA LYS A 96 3.23 4.63 -34.53
C LYS A 96 3.75 5.71 -35.49
N LYS A 97 4.72 6.52 -35.05
CA LYS A 97 5.40 7.52 -35.90
C LYS A 97 6.16 6.87 -37.05
N ALA A 98 6.91 5.81 -36.79
CA ALA A 98 7.63 5.07 -37.84
C ALA A 98 6.67 4.48 -38.88
N LYS A 99 5.51 3.95 -38.45
CA LYS A 99 4.47 3.47 -39.38
C LYS A 99 3.87 4.59 -40.23
N GLN A 100 3.67 5.78 -39.66
CA GLN A 100 3.20 6.95 -40.40
C GLN A 100 4.26 7.44 -41.40
N LEU A 101 5.52 7.56 -40.99
CA LEU A 101 6.63 7.97 -41.85
C LEU A 101 6.86 7.00 -43.02
N ARG A 102 6.74 5.69 -42.79
CA ARG A 102 6.80 4.69 -43.87
C ARG A 102 5.71 4.92 -44.92
N LYS A 103 4.50 5.32 -44.49
CA LYS A 103 3.39 5.62 -45.40
C LYS A 103 3.58 6.92 -46.17
N THR A 104 4.12 7.96 -45.55
CA THR A 104 4.30 9.28 -46.19
C THR A 104 5.53 9.33 -47.10
N THR A 105 6.61 8.65 -46.72
CA THR A 105 7.91 8.73 -47.41
C THR A 105 8.10 7.57 -48.40
N GLY A 106 7.26 6.52 -48.35
CA GLY A 106 7.40 5.30 -49.15
C GLY A 106 8.63 4.45 -48.81
N ASN A 107 9.47 4.90 -47.87
CA ASN A 107 10.71 4.23 -47.48
C ASN A 107 10.45 3.21 -46.37
N GLN A 108 10.48 1.91 -46.72
CA GLN A 108 10.27 0.81 -45.77
C GLN A 108 11.46 0.56 -44.81
N ASN A 109 12.62 1.19 -45.05
CA ASN A 109 13.82 0.99 -44.24
C ASN A 109 13.83 1.79 -42.93
N LEU A 110 12.84 2.65 -42.68
CA LEU A 110 12.70 3.37 -41.41
C LEU A 110 12.34 2.39 -40.29
N ARG A 111 13.31 1.98 -39.47
CA ARG A 111 13.12 1.09 -38.31
C ARG A 111 13.34 1.86 -37.01
N THR A 112 12.63 1.48 -35.96
CA THR A 112 12.92 1.96 -34.60
C THR A 112 13.99 1.06 -33.97
N GLU A 113 14.82 1.59 -33.06
CA GLU A 113 15.82 0.81 -32.30
C GLU A 113 15.20 -0.37 -31.52
N TRP A 114 13.89 -0.30 -31.26
CA TRP A 114 13.11 -1.31 -30.56
C TRP A 114 12.48 -2.38 -31.49
N GLN A 115 12.62 -2.25 -32.81
CA GLN A 115 12.14 -3.22 -33.79
C GLN A 115 13.26 -4.20 -34.16
N ASN A 116 13.58 -5.10 -33.23
CA ASN A 116 14.36 -6.30 -33.55
C ASN A 116 13.45 -7.37 -34.16
N PRO A 117 13.74 -7.89 -35.38
CA PRO A 117 12.92 -8.90 -36.06
C PRO A 117 12.78 -10.23 -35.31
N ASP A 118 13.71 -10.55 -34.40
CA ASP A 118 13.84 -11.87 -33.79
C ASP A 118 13.05 -12.06 -32.48
N HIS A 119 12.23 -11.08 -32.09
CA HIS A 119 11.48 -11.14 -30.83
C HIS A 119 10.00 -11.40 -31.09
N SER A 120 9.60 -12.66 -31.15
CA SER A 120 8.18 -13.01 -31.12
C SER A 120 7.56 -12.57 -29.79
N PHE A 121 6.33 -12.02 -29.82
CA PHE A 121 5.60 -11.61 -28.61
C PHE A 121 5.53 -12.75 -27.58
N ALA A 122 5.31 -13.99 -28.04
CA ALA A 122 5.29 -15.16 -27.18
C ALA A 122 6.64 -15.44 -26.50
N GLN A 123 7.76 -15.17 -27.19
CA GLN A 123 9.10 -15.32 -26.61
C GLN A 123 9.41 -14.24 -25.59
N ILE A 124 9.01 -12.98 -25.85
CA ILE A 124 9.16 -11.88 -24.89
C ILE A 124 8.34 -12.19 -23.62
N LEU A 125 7.08 -12.59 -23.80
CA LEU A 125 6.19 -12.92 -22.70
C LEU A 125 6.75 -14.09 -21.88
N ARG A 126 7.16 -15.19 -22.53
CA ARG A 126 7.78 -16.33 -21.87
C ARG A 126 9.04 -15.92 -21.11
N LYS A 127 9.92 -15.14 -21.73
CA LYS A 127 11.16 -14.67 -21.10
C LYS A 127 10.87 -13.82 -19.87
N ASN A 128 9.93 -12.89 -19.95
CA ASN A 128 9.57 -12.00 -18.84
C ASN A 128 8.82 -12.72 -17.71
N LEU A 129 8.02 -13.75 -18.02
CA LEU A 129 7.34 -14.55 -17.00
C LEU A 129 8.27 -15.52 -16.29
N VAL A 130 9.21 -16.14 -17.01
CA VAL A 130 10.09 -17.18 -16.45
C VAL A 130 11.25 -16.57 -15.66
N ARG A 131 11.76 -15.40 -16.09
CA ARG A 131 12.94 -14.76 -15.48
C ARG A 131 12.81 -14.50 -13.97
N PRO A 132 11.68 -13.98 -13.43
CA PRO A 132 11.50 -13.82 -11.99
C PRO A 132 11.59 -15.14 -11.21
N PHE A 133 11.01 -16.23 -11.73
CA PHE A 133 11.07 -17.54 -11.06
C PHE A 133 12.48 -18.13 -11.08
N ILE A 134 13.20 -17.99 -12.20
CA ILE A 134 14.61 -18.40 -12.26
C ILE A 134 15.44 -17.57 -11.29
N MET A 135 15.27 -16.24 -11.28
CA MET A 135 15.99 -15.35 -10.35
C MET A 135 15.71 -15.71 -8.89
N LEU A 136 14.45 -16.00 -8.55
CA LEU A 136 14.06 -16.45 -7.21
C LEU A 136 14.67 -17.82 -6.87
N GLY A 137 14.82 -18.73 -7.83
CA GLY A 137 15.43 -20.05 -7.58
C GLY A 137 16.96 -20.06 -7.56
N THR A 138 17.61 -19.14 -8.27
CA THR A 138 19.06 -19.20 -8.53
C THR A 138 19.87 -18.19 -7.73
N GLN A 139 19.28 -17.05 -7.35
CA GLN A 139 20.01 -15.94 -6.73
C GLN A 139 19.67 -15.83 -5.23
N PRO A 140 20.57 -16.26 -4.32
CA PRO A 140 20.29 -16.29 -2.88
C PRO A 140 20.05 -14.90 -2.29
N ALA A 141 20.72 -13.86 -2.82
CA ALA A 141 20.48 -12.48 -2.40
C ALA A 141 19.02 -12.03 -2.62
N ILE A 142 18.41 -12.46 -3.73
CA ILE A 142 17.00 -12.15 -4.03
C ILE A 142 16.08 -12.94 -3.11
N GLN A 143 16.39 -14.20 -2.83
CA GLN A 143 15.61 -15.04 -1.90
C GLN A 143 15.52 -14.41 -0.50
N VAL A 144 16.65 -13.97 0.06
CA VAL A 144 16.68 -13.35 1.40
C VAL A 144 15.85 -12.06 1.41
N MET A 145 15.99 -11.22 0.39
CA MET A 145 15.21 -9.97 0.27
C MET A 145 13.72 -10.23 0.08
N ALA A 146 13.36 -11.26 -0.70
CA ALA A 146 11.99 -11.66 -0.94
C ALA A 146 11.32 -12.23 0.33
N LEU A 147 12.03 -13.09 1.07
CA LEU A 147 11.55 -13.63 2.35
C LEU A 147 11.37 -12.52 3.39
N TYR A 148 12.32 -11.60 3.49
CA TYR A 148 12.20 -10.46 4.39
C TYR A 148 11.01 -9.57 4.04
N ARG A 149 10.81 -9.27 2.75
CA ARG A 149 9.61 -8.56 2.26
C ARG A 149 8.34 -9.32 2.59
N ALA A 150 8.29 -10.63 2.35
CA ALA A 150 7.13 -11.46 2.64
C ALA A 150 6.78 -11.45 4.13
N TYR A 151 7.78 -11.55 5.01
CA TYR A 151 7.61 -11.43 6.45
C TYR A 151 7.01 -10.07 6.84
N LEU A 152 7.60 -8.96 6.37
CA LEU A 152 7.10 -7.62 6.66
C LEU A 152 5.66 -7.39 6.17
N TYR A 153 5.34 -7.84 4.96
CA TYR A 153 3.98 -7.73 4.42
C TYR A 153 2.99 -8.61 5.18
N GLY A 154 3.38 -9.84 5.56
CA GLY A 154 2.55 -10.73 6.37
C GLY A 154 2.20 -10.10 7.72
N VAL A 155 3.21 -9.61 8.43
CA VAL A 155 3.04 -8.86 9.69
C VAL A 155 2.12 -7.65 9.50
N MET A 156 2.35 -6.84 8.46
CA MET A 156 1.54 -5.65 8.18
C MET A 156 0.06 -6.02 7.99
N TYR A 157 -0.23 -7.06 7.22
CA TYR A 157 -1.62 -7.51 7.00
C TYR A 157 -2.26 -8.11 8.23
N LEU A 158 -1.49 -8.83 9.06
CA LEU A 158 -1.97 -9.34 10.35
C LEU A 158 -2.36 -8.19 11.29
N VAL A 159 -1.51 -7.17 11.41
CA VAL A 159 -1.84 -5.98 12.20
C VAL A 159 -3.06 -5.29 11.60
N LEU A 160 -3.09 -5.07 10.29
CA LEU A 160 -4.21 -4.37 9.63
C LEU A 160 -5.54 -5.11 9.85
N SER A 161 -5.56 -6.45 9.83
CA SER A 161 -6.79 -7.23 10.01
C SER A 161 -7.26 -7.29 11.46
N THR A 162 -6.36 -7.31 12.43
CA THR A 162 -6.72 -7.35 13.86
C THR A 162 -6.94 -5.98 14.47
N PHE A 163 -6.43 -4.91 13.84
CA PHE A 163 -6.44 -3.56 14.41
C PHE A 163 -7.84 -3.10 14.85
N ALA A 164 -8.83 -3.10 13.95
CA ALA A 164 -10.19 -2.70 14.31
C ALA A 164 -10.89 -3.71 15.24
N LEU A 165 -10.50 -4.99 15.20
CA LEU A 165 -11.06 -6.01 16.09
C LEU A 165 -10.66 -5.75 17.54
N VAL A 166 -9.41 -5.36 17.80
CA VAL A 166 -8.96 -4.98 19.15
C VAL A 166 -9.81 -3.83 19.69
N PHE A 167 -10.05 -2.77 18.91
CA PHE A 167 -10.88 -1.65 19.37
C PHE A 167 -12.36 -2.00 19.52
N LYS A 168 -12.86 -2.93 18.71
CA LYS A 168 -14.25 -3.37 18.81
C LYS A 168 -14.46 -4.29 20.01
N ASP A 169 -13.63 -5.32 20.14
CA ASP A 169 -13.83 -6.42 21.08
C ASP A 169 -13.32 -6.05 22.49
N GLU A 170 -12.17 -5.36 22.61
CA GLU A 170 -11.60 -4.97 23.90
C GLU A 170 -12.10 -3.61 24.40
N TYR A 171 -12.39 -2.66 23.50
CA TYR A 171 -12.83 -1.30 23.86
C TYR A 171 -14.34 -1.05 23.66
N ASN A 172 -15.10 -2.09 23.28
CA ASN A 172 -16.55 -2.02 23.03
C ASN A 172 -16.98 -0.88 22.11
N MET A 173 -16.12 -0.48 21.16
CA MET A 173 -16.44 0.57 20.19
C MET A 173 -17.33 0.03 19.06
N THR A 174 -18.20 0.89 18.53
CA THR A 174 -18.91 0.62 17.26
C THR A 174 -17.92 0.47 16.10
N LEU A 175 -18.30 -0.26 15.04
CA LEU A 175 -17.43 -0.56 13.90
C LEU A 175 -16.83 0.71 13.25
N THR A 176 -17.63 1.77 13.10
CA THR A 176 -17.22 3.06 12.55
C THR A 176 -16.15 3.71 13.43
N LEU A 177 -16.41 3.86 14.73
CA LEU A 177 -15.43 4.43 15.68
C LEU A 177 -14.13 3.61 15.71
N SER A 178 -14.20 2.28 15.71
CA SER A 178 -13.02 1.41 15.63
C SER A 178 -12.23 1.64 14.34
N SER A 179 -12.92 1.81 13.20
CA SER A 179 -12.28 2.06 11.92
C SER A 179 -11.62 3.44 11.83
N LEU A 180 -12.11 4.45 12.53
CA LEU A 180 -11.47 5.78 12.58
C LEU A 180 -10.05 5.72 13.13
N ASN A 181 -9.73 4.76 13.99
CA ASN A 181 -8.39 4.58 14.53
C ASN A 181 -7.35 4.27 13.44
N TYR A 182 -7.74 3.80 12.24
CA TYR A 182 -6.80 3.62 11.12
C TYR A 182 -6.19 4.95 10.64
N LEU A 183 -6.73 6.11 11.03
CA LEU A 183 -6.08 7.41 10.86
C LEU A 183 -4.71 7.47 11.56
N SER A 184 -4.57 6.85 12.73
CA SER A 184 -3.29 6.79 13.44
C SER A 184 -2.23 6.02 12.64
N LEU A 185 -2.66 4.94 11.97
CA LEU A 185 -1.83 4.14 11.09
C LEU A 185 -1.45 4.92 9.83
N GLY A 186 -2.38 5.68 9.25
CA GLY A 186 -2.13 6.61 8.14
C GLY A 186 -1.13 7.71 8.50
N LEU A 187 -1.26 8.33 9.68
CA LEU A 187 -0.31 9.32 10.19
C LEU A 187 1.09 8.69 10.38
N GLY A 188 1.15 7.47 10.94
CA GLY A 188 2.39 6.72 11.07
C GLY A 188 3.08 6.49 9.73
N PHE A 189 2.33 6.12 8.69
CA PHE A 189 2.89 6.00 7.34
C PHE A 189 3.38 7.32 6.76
N ILE A 190 2.62 8.42 6.91
CA ILE A 190 3.05 9.73 6.41
C ILE A 190 4.35 10.16 7.10
N ILE A 191 4.42 10.09 8.42
CA ILE A 191 5.62 10.44 9.19
C ILE A 191 6.79 9.53 8.78
N GLY A 192 6.54 8.22 8.68
CA GLY A 192 7.54 7.24 8.25
C GLY A 192 8.08 7.55 6.85
N LEU A 193 7.23 7.87 5.88
CA LEU A 193 7.63 8.23 4.53
C LEU A 193 8.45 9.53 4.50
N GLN A 194 8.03 10.54 5.25
CA GLN A 194 8.74 11.82 5.31
C GLN A 194 10.12 11.70 5.96
N ILE A 195 10.32 10.76 6.87
CA ILE A 195 11.63 10.51 7.49
C ILE A 195 12.48 9.57 6.62
N CYS A 196 11.93 8.42 6.23
CA CYS A 196 12.69 7.37 5.55
C CYS A 196 13.07 7.75 4.11
N HIS A 197 12.22 8.47 3.37
CA HIS A 197 12.51 8.84 1.99
C HIS A 197 13.76 9.74 1.85
N PRO A 198 13.86 10.91 2.52
CA PRO A 198 15.06 11.74 2.43
C PRO A 198 16.27 11.08 3.07
N LEU A 199 16.08 10.29 4.14
CA LEU A 199 17.20 9.56 4.76
C LEU A 199 17.79 8.53 3.80
N ASN A 200 16.94 7.76 3.10
CA ASN A 200 17.37 6.79 2.11
C ASN A 200 18.13 7.45 0.95
N ASP A 201 17.63 8.59 0.45
CA ASP A 201 18.26 9.31 -0.65
C ASP A 201 19.62 9.91 -0.23
N ARG A 202 19.71 10.47 0.98
CA ARG A 202 20.97 10.97 1.56
C ARG A 202 22.01 9.87 1.71
N ILE A 203 21.63 8.71 2.25
CA ILE A 203 22.53 7.56 2.43
C ILE A 203 23.01 7.05 1.06
N TYR A 204 22.10 6.94 0.09
CA TYR A 204 22.43 6.52 -1.27
C TYR A 204 23.43 7.47 -1.95
N ILE A 205 23.21 8.78 -1.86
CA ILE A 205 24.12 9.79 -2.41
C ILE A 205 25.48 9.75 -1.70
N ALA A 206 25.50 9.63 -0.37
CA ALA A 206 26.74 9.56 0.40
C ALA A 206 27.59 8.34 0.00
N LEU A 207 26.99 7.15 -0.06
CA LEU A 207 27.68 5.91 -0.44
C LEU A 207 28.16 5.93 -1.89
N THR A 208 27.37 6.54 -2.79
CA THR A 208 27.75 6.71 -4.19
C THR A 208 28.95 7.66 -4.33
N ARG A 209 29.02 8.73 -3.54
CA ARG A 209 30.18 9.65 -3.53
C ARG A 209 31.44 9.00 -2.97
N ILE A 210 31.32 8.20 -1.91
CA ILE A 210 32.46 7.49 -1.29
C ILE A 210 33.07 6.46 -2.25
N HIS A 211 32.26 5.82 -3.09
CA HIS A 211 32.70 4.77 -4.02
C HIS A 211 32.83 5.25 -5.48
N ALA A 212 32.89 6.56 -5.72
CA ALA A 212 33.14 7.11 -7.04
C ALA A 212 34.55 6.68 -7.52
N PRO A 213 34.73 6.30 -8.81
CA PRO A 213 33.84 6.52 -9.96
C PRO A 213 32.90 5.34 -10.29
N SER A 214 32.68 4.39 -9.37
CA SER A 214 31.81 3.23 -9.64
C SER A 214 30.35 3.68 -9.81
N PRO A 215 29.61 3.17 -10.82
CA PRO A 215 28.20 3.47 -10.97
C PRO A 215 27.42 3.08 -9.71
N GLY A 216 26.46 3.91 -9.31
CA GLY A 216 25.64 3.72 -8.10
C GLY A 216 25.00 2.34 -8.07
N ARG A 217 25.34 1.55 -7.05
CA ARG A 217 24.90 0.16 -6.92
C ARG A 217 23.57 0.11 -6.16
N PRO A 218 22.59 -0.73 -6.57
CA PRO A 218 21.32 -0.89 -5.85
C PRO A 218 21.48 -1.24 -4.37
N GLU A 219 22.58 -1.90 -4.01
CA GLU A 219 22.96 -2.35 -2.67
C GLU A 219 23.16 -1.19 -1.68
N TYR A 220 23.46 0.02 -2.16
CA TYR A 220 23.63 1.20 -1.30
C TYR A 220 22.34 1.65 -0.60
N ARG A 221 21.19 1.04 -0.93
CA ARG A 221 19.91 1.26 -0.25
C ARG A 221 19.64 0.27 0.90
N ILE A 222 20.44 -0.79 1.02
CA ILE A 222 20.30 -1.84 2.05
C ILE A 222 20.56 -1.32 3.48
N PRO A 223 21.49 -0.38 3.76
CA PRO A 223 21.80 0.02 5.12
C PRO A 223 20.61 0.55 5.93
N LEU A 224 19.65 1.21 5.29
CA LEU A 224 18.43 1.70 5.96
C LEU A 224 17.48 0.56 6.36
N MET A 225 17.64 -0.62 5.76
CA MET A 225 16.81 -1.79 6.04
C MET A 225 17.11 -2.39 7.42
N LEU A 226 18.35 -2.28 7.91
CA LEU A 226 18.77 -2.78 9.23
C LEU A 226 18.05 -2.07 10.40
N PRO A 227 18.06 -0.73 10.53
CA PRO A 227 17.32 -0.06 11.58
C PRO A 227 15.81 -0.25 11.42
N GLY A 228 15.29 -0.28 10.19
CA GLY A 228 13.88 -0.58 9.93
C GLY A 228 13.47 -1.98 10.42
N GLY A 229 14.34 -2.97 10.21
CA GLY A 229 14.11 -4.35 10.67
C GLY A 229 14.09 -4.51 12.19
N LEU A 230 14.78 -3.66 12.94
CA LEU A 230 14.73 -3.63 14.40
C LEU A 230 13.53 -2.83 14.93
N LEU A 231 13.14 -1.77 14.23
CA LEU A 231 12.02 -0.91 14.63
C LEU A 231 10.67 -1.64 14.55
N VAL A 232 10.48 -2.49 13.54
CA VAL A 232 9.23 -3.25 13.33
C VAL A 232 8.87 -4.16 14.52
N PRO A 233 9.73 -5.08 14.99
CA PRO A 233 9.42 -5.92 16.14
C PRO A 233 9.27 -5.10 17.43
N LEU A 234 10.05 -4.04 17.63
CA LEU A 234 9.86 -3.13 18.76
C LEU A 234 8.49 -2.46 18.72
N GLY A 235 8.07 -1.96 17.56
CA GLY A 235 6.74 -1.38 17.36
C GLY A 235 5.62 -2.38 17.61
N LEU A 236 5.77 -3.63 17.17
CA LEU A 236 4.84 -4.72 17.47
C LEU A 236 4.77 -5.04 18.96
N CYS A 237 5.90 -5.10 19.65
CA CYS A 237 5.94 -5.31 21.10
C CYS A 237 5.21 -4.18 21.84
N VAL A 238 5.45 -2.93 21.45
CA VAL A 238 4.76 -1.76 22.01
C VAL A 238 3.26 -1.82 21.70
N TYR A 239 2.87 -2.21 20.49
CA TYR A 239 1.47 -2.38 20.10
C TYR A 239 0.78 -3.47 20.92
N GLY A 240 1.38 -4.65 21.02
CA GLY A 240 0.86 -5.77 21.82
C GLY A 240 0.78 -5.43 23.31
N TRP A 241 1.80 -4.74 23.85
CA TRP A 241 1.80 -4.24 25.22
C TRP A 241 0.68 -3.23 25.45
N SER A 242 0.48 -2.30 24.52
CA SER A 242 -0.56 -1.28 24.62
C SER A 242 -1.97 -1.88 24.57
N ALA A 243 -2.17 -2.91 23.75
CA ALA A 243 -3.42 -3.65 23.67
C ALA A 243 -3.70 -4.45 24.96
N PHE A 244 -2.69 -5.15 25.50
CA PHE A 244 -2.84 -5.98 26.70
C PHE A 244 -3.11 -5.17 27.98
N TYR A 245 -2.47 -4.01 28.13
CA TYR A 245 -2.65 -3.16 29.32
C TYR A 245 -3.73 -2.08 29.13
N HIS A 246 -4.50 -2.13 28.04
CA HIS A 246 -5.49 -1.11 27.66
C HIS A 246 -4.98 0.33 27.71
N LEU A 247 -3.68 0.54 27.44
CA LEU A 247 -2.97 1.73 27.92
C LEU A 247 -3.39 3.03 27.22
N HIS A 248 -3.99 3.01 26.02
CA HIS A 248 -4.49 4.26 25.41
C HIS A 248 -5.78 4.14 24.56
N TRP A 249 -6.88 4.67 25.13
CA TRP A 249 -7.85 5.59 24.50
C TRP A 249 -7.92 6.98 25.23
N LEU A 250 -7.04 7.17 26.23
CA LEU A 250 -6.97 8.27 27.23
C LEU A 250 -8.16 8.36 28.23
N LYS A 251 -8.16 7.52 29.28
CA LYS A 251 -8.93 7.67 30.57
C LYS A 251 -10.48 7.80 30.52
N MET A 252 -11.14 7.78 29.36
CA MET A 252 -12.50 8.29 29.19
C MET A 252 -13.66 7.26 29.25
N TYR A 253 -13.61 6.23 30.09
CA TYR A 253 -14.85 5.71 30.70
C TYR A 253 -14.99 6.18 32.15
N HIS A 254 -14.33 7.28 32.51
CA HIS A 254 -14.65 7.99 33.75
C HIS A 254 -16.14 8.39 33.84
N GLU A 255 -16.88 8.41 32.71
CA GLU A 255 -18.32 8.70 32.67
C GLU A 255 -19.26 7.47 32.74
N HIS A 256 -18.82 6.24 32.42
CA HIS A 256 -19.63 5.06 32.76
C HIS A 256 -19.57 4.72 34.27
N GLY A 257 -18.55 5.21 34.98
CA GLY A 257 -18.53 5.24 36.44
C GLY A 257 -19.55 6.22 37.06
N LEU A 258 -19.96 7.26 36.33
CA LEU A 258 -21.02 8.19 36.76
C LEU A 258 -22.42 7.59 36.55
N LEU A 259 -22.62 6.78 35.51
CA LEU A 259 -23.88 6.05 35.30
C LEU A 259 -24.06 4.87 36.27
N LEU A 260 -23.00 4.15 36.64
CA LEU A 260 -23.04 3.12 37.70
C LEU A 260 -23.13 3.71 39.13
N SER A 261 -22.77 4.98 39.32
CA SER A 261 -23.05 5.72 40.55
C SER A 261 -24.55 6.07 40.66
N LEU A 262 -25.19 6.46 39.55
CA LEU A 262 -26.63 6.72 39.50
C LEU A 262 -27.46 5.43 39.69
N GLU A 263 -26.98 4.29 39.19
CA GLU A 263 -27.59 2.97 39.45
C GLU A 263 -27.51 2.56 40.94
N ARG A 264 -26.49 3.04 41.67
CA ARG A 264 -26.29 2.79 43.11
C ARG A 264 -27.24 3.60 44.01
N ASP A 265 -27.69 4.76 43.55
CA ASP A 265 -28.68 5.59 44.26
C ASP A 265 -30.13 5.18 43.96
N THR A 266 -30.38 4.56 42.80
CA THR A 266 -31.73 4.12 42.40
C THR A 266 -32.16 2.82 43.10
N PHE A 267 -31.22 1.97 43.52
CA PHE A 267 -31.52 0.70 44.23
C PHE A 267 -31.59 0.80 45.76
N ARG A 268 -31.39 1.99 46.36
CA ARG A 268 -31.48 2.20 47.81
C ARG A 268 -32.82 2.72 48.32
N ILE A 269 -33.81 2.87 47.43
CA ILE A 269 -35.16 3.32 47.80
C ILE A 269 -36.20 2.27 47.38
N GLN A 270 -36.31 1.20 48.17
CA GLN A 270 -37.58 0.48 48.33
C GLN A 270 -37.92 0.42 49.83
N PRO A 271 -38.94 1.16 50.30
CA PRO A 271 -39.35 1.15 51.68
C PRO A 271 -40.34 0.01 51.98
N ARG A 272 -40.10 -0.66 53.12
CA ARG A 272 -41.08 -1.26 54.05
C ARG A 272 -42.30 -1.97 53.45
N GLU A 273 -42.23 -3.30 53.39
CA GLU A 273 -43.42 -4.12 53.65
C GLU A 273 -43.71 -4.13 55.15
N THR A 274 -44.84 -3.54 55.53
CA THR A 274 -45.46 -3.67 56.85
C THR A 274 -46.05 -5.08 56.98
N ARG A 275 -45.47 -5.88 57.89
CA ARG A 275 -46.14 -7.03 58.52
C ARG A 275 -46.90 -6.55 59.76
N SER A 276 -48.00 -7.27 60.03
CA SER A 276 -48.98 -7.22 61.13
C SER A 276 -49.98 -6.08 61.11
#